data_AF-S2J372-F1
#
_entry.id   AF-S2J372-F1
#
_cell.length_a   1.000
_cell.length_b   1.000
_cell.length_c   1.000
_cell.angle_alpha   90.00
_cell.angle_beta   90.00
_cell.angle_gamma   90.00
#
_symmetry.space_group_name_H-M   'P 1'
#
loop_
_entity.id
_entity.type
_entity.pdbx_description
1 polymer ?
#
loop_
_entity_poly.entity_id
_entity_poly.type
_entity_poly.pdbx_seq_one_letter_code
_entity_poly.pdbx_strand_id
1 'polypeptide(L)'
;MQSLRKLTFQHAISRSLFISNHHHVRYLSLAKPCWNENTASKEQQSTNTATNSIEKFPWLLSQDSPRIPKYPYEEAPRDWSFLNMLPISLQHVLGKWLGTRILQLNTGYDNFPEQFLVGASLASRQAVSLLSDQINHQDKMEELQHILGPDLLHRYLESVPANTNIQIDIPQIYDVNLGDIWITLGNSNAFSDERKYDVLRWMTVQIGLHKYKGKSELEESFQEYRERIAKSILEGVQVGVDVLVDADVTYKVTDKESTENVLLYDEGRRTMRMRFATPYFEPASKMVSGRDKETGEPINDWNWRLVDIDQLLEKEAMDAAASDE
;
A
#
# COMPACT_ATOMS: atom_id res chain seq x y z
N MET A 1 5.31 -37.91 62.56
CA MET A 1 4.62 -36.62 62.81
C MET A 1 5.25 -35.54 61.95
N GLN A 2 4.66 -35.24 60.79
CA GLN A 2 4.77 -33.92 60.15
C GLN A 2 3.45 -33.69 59.41
N SER A 3 2.81 -32.58 59.75
CA SER A 3 1.47 -32.17 59.37
C SER A 3 1.56 -30.73 58.85
N LEU A 4 0.64 -30.39 57.94
CA LEU A 4 0.34 -29.06 57.40
C LEU A 4 1.27 -28.52 56.30
N ARG A 5 0.83 -28.67 55.05
CA ARG A 5 0.39 -27.56 54.16
C ARG A 5 0.10 -28.08 52.75
N LYS A 6 -1.15 -28.46 52.50
CA LYS A 6 -1.75 -28.50 51.16
C LYS A 6 -3.07 -27.73 51.26
N LEU A 7 -3.07 -26.50 50.76
CA LEU A 7 -4.26 -25.68 50.60
C LEU A 7 -4.36 -25.33 49.11
N THR A 8 -5.32 -25.99 48.46
CA THR A 8 -6.30 -25.40 47.53
C THR A 8 -5.80 -24.32 46.56
N PHE A 9 -5.60 -24.72 45.31
CA PHE A 9 -5.85 -23.87 44.13
C PHE A 9 -6.48 -24.74 43.04
N GLN A 10 -7.79 -24.97 43.19
CA GLN A 10 -8.68 -25.44 42.12
C GLN A 10 -9.83 -24.44 42.04
N HIS A 11 -10.27 -24.17 40.82
CA HIS A 11 -11.37 -23.27 40.41
C HIS A 11 -11.04 -21.77 40.34
N ALA A 12 -10.48 -21.35 39.20
CA ALA A 12 -10.84 -20.08 38.53
C ALA A 12 -10.12 -19.91 37.17
N ILE A 13 -10.18 -20.89 36.25
CA ILE A 13 -9.82 -20.65 34.82
C ILE A 13 -10.77 -21.46 33.94
N SER A 14 -12.03 -21.07 33.93
CA SER A 14 -13.02 -21.63 33.00
C SER A 14 -14.19 -20.66 32.92
N ARG A 15 -13.98 -19.56 32.17
CA ARG A 15 -14.99 -18.73 31.47
C ARG A 15 -14.41 -17.35 31.13
N SER A 16 -13.73 -17.23 30.00
CA SER A 16 -13.79 -16.04 29.11
C SER A 16 -13.03 -16.31 27.80
N LEU A 17 -13.37 -17.39 27.10
CA LEU A 17 -13.08 -17.53 25.68
C LEU A 17 -14.40 -17.36 24.94
N PHE A 18 -14.95 -16.14 25.02
CA PHE A 18 -15.90 -15.69 24.01
C PHE A 18 -15.09 -15.05 22.90
N ILE A 19 -15.09 -15.72 21.77
CA ILE A 19 -14.65 -15.21 20.48
C ILE A 19 -15.63 -14.09 20.14
N SER A 20 -15.24 -12.84 20.42
CA SER A 20 -15.83 -11.69 19.77
C SER A 20 -15.12 -11.55 18.43
N ASN A 21 -15.81 -11.96 17.36
CA ASN A 21 -15.45 -11.56 16.00
C ASN A 21 -15.72 -10.06 15.89
N HIS A 22 -14.73 -9.23 16.24
CA HIS A 22 -14.74 -7.85 15.79
C HIS A 22 -14.27 -7.84 14.35
N HIS A 23 -15.19 -7.42 13.47
CA HIS A 23 -14.91 -7.02 12.11
C HIS A 23 -13.76 -6.00 12.15
N HIS A 24 -12.59 -6.37 11.64
CA HIS A 24 -11.45 -5.47 11.55
C HIS A 24 -11.30 -4.99 10.11
N VAL A 25 -11.78 -3.76 9.95
CA VAL A 25 -11.41 -2.70 9.02
C VAL A 25 -10.27 -3.01 8.03
N ARG A 26 -10.60 -2.95 6.74
CA ARG A 26 -9.68 -3.21 5.62
C ARG A 26 -8.86 -1.96 5.26
N TYR A 27 -7.74 -1.75 5.92
CA TYR A 27 -6.74 -0.76 5.50
C TYR A 27 -5.53 -1.42 4.87
N LEU A 28 -5.41 -1.20 3.55
CA LEU A 28 -4.21 -1.10 2.71
C LEU A 28 -4.63 -1.31 1.26
N SER A 29 -4.56 -0.28 0.42
CA SER A 29 -4.90 -0.40 -1.02
C SER A 29 -3.92 -1.31 -1.79
N LEU A 30 -2.77 -1.64 -1.18
CA LEU A 30 -1.83 -2.64 -1.69
C LEU A 30 -2.47 -4.03 -1.86
N ALA A 31 -3.56 -4.30 -1.15
CA ALA A 31 -4.26 -5.57 -1.14
C ALA A 31 -5.08 -5.85 -2.41
N LYS A 32 -5.20 -4.91 -3.34
CA LYS A 32 -5.58 -5.23 -4.72
C LYS A 32 -4.28 -5.43 -5.50
N PRO A 33 -3.85 -6.68 -5.75
CA PRO A 33 -2.71 -6.90 -6.61
C PRO A 33 -2.98 -6.19 -7.94
N CYS A 34 -1.98 -5.52 -8.50
CA CYS A 34 -2.07 -4.95 -9.84
C CYS A 34 -2.17 -6.11 -10.84
N TRP A 35 -3.35 -6.73 -10.96
CA TRP A 35 -3.56 -7.86 -11.84
C TRP A 35 -3.53 -7.36 -13.28
N ASN A 36 -2.72 -8.05 -14.09
CA ASN A 36 -2.98 -8.18 -15.51
C ASN A 36 -4.30 -8.95 -15.68
N GLU A 37 -5.42 -8.24 -15.69
CA GLU A 37 -6.69 -8.81 -16.10
C GLU A 37 -7.12 -8.18 -17.44
N ASN A 38 -6.68 -8.84 -18.52
CA ASN A 38 -7.49 -8.94 -19.73
C ASN A 38 -8.76 -9.73 -19.40
N THR A 39 -9.66 -9.13 -18.62
CA THR A 39 -11.04 -9.59 -18.49
C THR A 39 -11.93 -8.50 -19.02
N ALA A 40 -12.34 -8.68 -20.27
CA ALA A 40 -13.45 -7.97 -20.87
C ALA A 40 -14.72 -8.23 -20.05
N SER A 41 -14.99 -7.33 -19.10
CA SER A 41 -16.26 -7.25 -18.39
C SER A 41 -17.24 -6.48 -19.27
N LYS A 42 -18.23 -7.20 -19.82
CA LYS A 42 -19.38 -6.64 -20.52
C LYS A 42 -20.17 -5.69 -19.60
N GLU A 43 -20.42 -4.50 -20.15
CA GLU A 43 -21.62 -3.66 -19.97
C GLU A 43 -22.44 -3.85 -18.68
N GLN A 44 -22.30 -2.88 -17.77
CA GLN A 44 -23.46 -2.26 -17.15
C GLN A 44 -23.34 -0.74 -17.33
N GLN A 45 -23.90 -0.26 -18.45
CA GLN A 45 -24.36 1.12 -18.55
C GLN A 45 -25.42 1.35 -17.49
N SER A 46 -25.06 2.09 -16.45
CA SER A 46 -26.03 2.83 -15.64
C SER A 46 -25.77 4.31 -15.87
N THR A 47 -26.74 4.92 -16.53
CA THR A 47 -26.89 6.35 -16.77
C THR A 47 -26.94 7.10 -15.44
N ASN A 48 -25.86 7.77 -15.07
CA ASN A 48 -25.82 8.91 -14.17
C ASN A 48 -24.55 9.70 -14.45
N THR A 49 -24.57 10.56 -15.48
CA THR A 49 -23.52 11.55 -15.71
C THR A 49 -23.61 12.62 -14.62
N ALA A 50 -23.19 12.27 -13.41
CA ALA A 50 -22.80 13.27 -12.43
C ALA A 50 -21.67 14.06 -13.08
N THR A 51 -21.91 15.33 -13.40
CA THR A 51 -20.89 16.20 -13.97
C THR A 51 -19.82 16.37 -12.90
N ASN A 52 -18.66 15.75 -13.08
CA ASN A 52 -17.53 15.91 -12.17
C ASN A 52 -17.18 17.40 -12.10
N SER A 53 -17.16 17.96 -10.89
CA SER A 53 -16.75 19.34 -10.66
C SER A 53 -15.24 19.42 -10.44
N ILE A 54 -14.65 20.59 -10.71
CA ILE A 54 -13.23 20.84 -10.50
C ILE A 54 -12.82 20.57 -9.04
N GLU A 55 -13.69 20.94 -8.08
CA GLU A 55 -13.49 20.70 -6.64
C GLU A 55 -13.43 19.21 -6.25
N LYS A 56 -13.94 18.31 -7.10
CA LYS A 56 -13.91 16.85 -6.86
C LYS A 56 -12.70 16.16 -7.48
N PHE A 57 -11.89 16.89 -8.27
CA PHE A 57 -10.68 16.31 -8.84
C PHE A 57 -9.70 15.94 -7.70
N PRO A 58 -9.11 14.74 -7.70
CA PRO A 58 -8.41 14.21 -6.53
C PRO A 58 -6.98 14.76 -6.33
N TRP A 59 -6.64 15.90 -6.92
CA TRP A 59 -5.36 16.57 -6.70
C TRP A 59 -5.40 17.44 -5.45
N LEU A 60 -4.34 17.41 -4.63
CA LEU A 60 -4.19 18.33 -3.51
C LEU A 60 -3.48 19.60 -3.97
N LEU A 61 -4.02 20.75 -3.56
CA LEU A 61 -3.42 22.06 -3.75
C LEU A 61 -2.25 22.28 -2.77
N SER A 62 -1.44 23.29 -3.04
CA SER A 62 -0.25 23.66 -2.25
C SER A 62 -0.52 23.92 -0.77
N GLN A 63 -1.72 24.42 -0.45
CA GLN A 63 -2.14 24.75 0.92
C GLN A 63 -3.05 23.68 1.56
N ASP A 64 -3.39 22.61 0.83
CA ASP A 64 -4.28 21.58 1.36
C ASP A 64 -3.57 20.77 2.45
N SER A 65 -4.32 20.44 3.50
CA SER A 65 -3.82 19.52 4.53
C SER A 65 -3.68 18.09 3.97
N PRO A 66 -2.73 17.29 4.47
CA PRO A 66 -2.60 15.89 4.08
C PRO A 66 -3.91 15.11 4.26
N ARG A 67 -4.24 14.21 3.32
CA ARG A 67 -5.47 13.38 3.38
C ARG A 67 -5.57 12.55 4.65
N ILE A 68 -4.42 12.06 5.12
CA ILE A 68 -4.26 11.33 6.37
C ILE A 68 -3.20 12.06 7.22
N PRO A 69 -3.60 12.94 8.15
CA PRO A 69 -2.64 13.68 8.99
C PRO A 69 -1.80 12.75 9.87
N LYS A 70 -2.43 11.68 10.40
CA LYS A 70 -1.77 10.65 11.20
C LYS A 70 -2.32 9.29 10.80
N TYR A 71 -1.44 8.41 10.34
CA TYR A 71 -1.84 7.06 9.96
C TYR A 71 -2.22 6.24 11.20
N PRO A 72 -3.40 5.59 11.23
CA PRO A 72 -3.84 4.79 12.36
C PRO A 72 -3.22 3.38 12.29
N TYR A 73 -1.94 3.27 12.61
CA TYR A 73 -1.26 1.97 12.60
C TYR A 73 -1.99 0.96 13.51
N GLU A 74 -2.28 -0.22 12.96
CA GLU A 74 -2.90 -1.30 13.72
C GLU A 74 -1.95 -1.82 14.80
N GLU A 75 -2.50 -2.05 15.99
CA GLU A 75 -1.78 -2.71 17.08
C GLU A 75 -1.43 -4.14 16.71
N ALA A 76 -0.41 -4.71 17.37
CA ALA A 76 -0.06 -6.09 17.16
C ALA A 76 -1.25 -7.00 17.52
N PRO A 77 -1.47 -8.08 16.75
CA PRO A 77 -2.52 -9.07 17.02
C PRO A 77 -2.34 -9.69 18.41
N ARG A 78 -3.40 -10.32 18.94
CA ARG A 78 -3.39 -10.91 20.29
C ARG A 78 -2.21 -11.87 20.52
N ASP A 79 -1.86 -12.66 19.51
CA ASP A 79 -0.75 -13.61 19.55
C ASP A 79 0.60 -12.91 19.76
N TRP A 80 0.74 -11.65 19.33
CA TRP A 80 1.92 -10.81 19.47
C TRP A 80 1.69 -9.63 20.42
N SER A 81 0.72 -9.75 21.33
CA SER A 81 0.33 -8.69 22.26
C SER A 81 1.47 -8.14 23.13
N PHE A 82 2.58 -8.87 23.29
CA PHE A 82 3.78 -8.36 23.95
C PHE A 82 4.41 -7.16 23.22
N LEU A 83 4.23 -7.05 21.90
CA LEU A 83 4.68 -5.90 21.12
C LEU A 83 3.88 -4.63 21.47
N ASN A 84 2.63 -4.78 21.91
CA ASN A 84 1.79 -3.65 22.35
C ASN A 84 2.25 -3.02 23.67
N MET A 85 3.19 -3.65 24.39
CA MET A 85 3.86 -2.99 25.52
C MET A 85 4.83 -1.90 25.07
N LEU A 86 5.27 -1.92 23.80
CA LEU A 86 6.16 -0.93 23.24
C LEU A 86 5.38 0.27 22.69
N PRO A 87 5.90 1.50 22.80
CA PRO A 87 5.29 2.66 22.16
C PRO A 87 5.14 2.46 20.64
N ILE A 88 4.04 2.96 20.07
CA ILE A 88 3.72 2.85 18.64
C ILE A 88 4.87 3.35 17.77
N SER A 89 5.55 4.43 18.17
CA SER A 89 6.71 4.96 17.43
C SER A 89 7.86 3.95 17.32
N LEU A 90 8.13 3.18 18.38
CA LEU A 90 9.17 2.16 18.35
C LEU A 90 8.74 0.96 17.50
N GLN A 91 7.48 0.55 17.59
CA GLN A 91 6.94 -0.51 16.74
C GLN A 91 6.99 -0.12 15.25
N HIS A 92 6.66 1.13 14.94
CA HIS A 92 6.76 1.68 13.59
C HIS A 92 8.21 1.71 13.07
N VAL A 93 9.17 2.14 13.90
CA VAL A 93 10.60 2.08 13.56
C VAL A 93 11.05 0.64 13.28
N LEU A 94 10.57 -0.35 14.05
CA LEU A 94 10.87 -1.76 13.80
C LEU A 94 10.26 -2.24 12.47
N GLY A 95 9.03 -1.84 12.14
CA GLY A 95 8.40 -2.12 10.86
C GLY A 95 9.19 -1.55 9.68
N LYS A 96 9.58 -0.27 9.77
CA LYS A 96 10.42 0.39 8.75
C LYS A 96 11.80 -0.25 8.63
N TRP A 97 12.40 -0.66 9.74
CA TRP A 97 13.67 -1.39 9.73
C TRP A 97 13.54 -2.75 9.03
N LEU A 98 12.47 -3.50 9.32
CA LEU A 98 12.19 -4.77 8.64
C LEU A 98 12.02 -4.58 7.13
N GLY A 99 11.21 -3.61 6.70
CA GLY A 99 11.05 -3.25 5.30
C GLY A 99 12.35 -2.88 4.61
N THR A 100 13.15 -2.05 5.27
CA THR A 100 14.48 -1.66 4.78
C THR A 100 15.38 -2.87 4.60
N ARG A 101 15.41 -3.78 5.57
CA ARG A 101 16.20 -5.02 5.50
C ARG A 101 15.74 -5.94 4.38
N ILE A 102 14.43 -6.12 4.19
CA ILE A 102 13.90 -6.92 3.08
C ILE A 102 14.35 -6.32 1.76
N LEU A 103 14.24 -5.01 1.57
CA LEU A 103 14.68 -4.36 0.34
C LEU A 103 16.18 -4.53 0.13
N GLN A 104 17.03 -4.16 1.10
CA GLN A 104 18.49 -4.29 0.98
C GLN A 104 18.95 -5.72 0.68
N LEU A 105 18.32 -6.73 1.27
CA LEU A 105 18.67 -8.13 1.02
C LEU A 105 18.30 -8.60 -0.39
N ASN A 106 17.31 -7.98 -1.03
CA ASN A 106 16.80 -8.37 -2.33
C ASN A 106 17.19 -7.40 -3.47
N THR A 107 17.65 -6.19 -3.19
CA THR A 107 18.09 -5.19 -4.19
C THR A 107 19.57 -4.82 -4.09
N GLY A 108 20.26 -5.24 -3.02
CA GLY A 108 21.62 -4.78 -2.69
C GLY A 108 21.63 -3.57 -1.76
N TYR A 109 22.70 -3.46 -0.97
CA TYR A 109 22.87 -2.37 0.01
C TYR A 109 23.18 -1.03 -0.64
N ASP A 110 23.83 -1.05 -1.80
CA ASP A 110 24.18 0.16 -2.56
C ASP A 110 22.98 0.73 -3.33
N ASN A 111 21.95 -0.09 -3.56
CA ASN A 111 20.74 0.31 -4.30
C ASN A 111 19.73 1.01 -3.38
N PHE A 112 19.44 0.45 -2.20
CA PHE A 112 18.41 0.97 -1.30
C PHE A 112 18.99 1.57 0.00
N PRO A 113 18.63 2.82 0.35
CA PRO A 113 17.57 3.63 -0.24
C PRO A 113 18.02 4.61 -1.35
N GLU A 114 19.30 4.94 -1.45
CA GLU A 114 19.76 6.13 -2.19
C GLU A 114 19.45 6.10 -3.69
N GLN A 115 19.84 5.03 -4.41
CA GLN A 115 19.58 4.93 -5.86
C GLN A 115 18.08 4.83 -6.15
N PHE A 116 17.34 4.13 -5.28
CA PHE A 116 15.89 4.08 -5.35
C PHE A 116 15.25 5.47 -5.22
N LEU A 117 15.69 6.33 -4.28
CA LEU A 117 15.14 7.67 -4.09
C LEU A 117 15.44 8.58 -5.30
N VAL A 118 16.64 8.48 -5.89
CA VAL A 118 16.97 9.16 -7.14
C VAL A 118 16.03 8.72 -8.26
N GLY A 119 15.83 7.41 -8.45
CA GLY A 119 14.91 6.86 -9.44
C GLY A 119 13.46 7.31 -9.20
N ALA A 120 13.00 7.28 -7.94
CA ALA A 120 11.67 7.72 -7.55
C ALA A 120 11.44 9.20 -7.86
N SER A 121 12.44 10.07 -7.64
CA SER A 121 12.36 11.50 -7.97
C SER A 121 12.10 11.74 -9.46
N LEU A 122 12.81 11.02 -10.33
CA LEU A 122 12.69 11.14 -11.78
C LEU A 122 11.35 10.57 -12.27
N ALA A 123 10.99 9.40 -11.76
CA ALA A 123 9.72 8.74 -12.06
C ALA A 123 8.52 9.58 -11.62
N SER A 124 8.59 10.26 -10.47
CA SER A 124 7.55 11.15 -9.96
C SER A 124 7.24 12.29 -10.94
N ARG A 125 8.28 12.99 -11.42
CA ARG A 125 8.11 14.08 -12.38
C ARG A 125 7.56 13.58 -13.71
N GLN A 126 8.10 12.46 -14.21
CA GLN A 126 7.65 11.86 -15.46
C GLN A 126 6.19 11.39 -15.37
N ALA A 127 5.80 10.73 -14.27
CA ALA A 127 4.45 10.22 -14.06
C ALA A 127 3.42 11.35 -14.06
N VAL A 128 3.69 12.45 -13.35
CA VAL A 128 2.77 13.60 -13.28
C VAL A 128 2.65 14.31 -14.63
N SER A 129 3.76 14.49 -15.34
CA SER A 129 3.74 15.07 -16.69
C SER A 129 2.95 14.21 -17.68
N LEU A 130 3.18 12.88 -17.68
CA LEU A 130 2.44 11.97 -18.55
C LEU A 130 0.95 11.88 -18.18
N LEU A 131 0.61 11.92 -16.88
CA LEU A 131 -0.76 11.96 -16.42
C LEU A 131 -1.47 13.24 -16.92
N SER A 132 -0.82 14.39 -16.77
CA SER A 132 -1.29 15.68 -17.28
C SER A 132 -1.52 15.63 -18.80
N ASP A 133 -0.57 15.10 -19.57
CA ASP A 133 -0.71 14.92 -21.02
C ASP A 133 -1.89 14.00 -21.37
N GLN A 134 -2.00 12.85 -20.69
CA GLN A 134 -3.01 11.84 -20.96
C GLN A 134 -4.43 12.33 -20.67
N ILE A 135 -4.61 13.11 -19.59
CA ILE A 135 -5.90 13.73 -19.25
C ILE A 135 -6.39 14.63 -20.39
N ASN A 136 -5.48 15.30 -21.09
CA ASN A 136 -5.82 16.27 -22.13
C ASN A 136 -5.88 15.68 -23.55
N HIS A 137 -4.98 14.75 -23.90
CA HIS A 137 -4.77 14.32 -25.30
C HIS A 137 -5.00 12.80 -25.55
N GLN A 138 -5.18 11.98 -24.51
CA GLN A 138 -5.41 10.53 -24.59
C GLN A 138 -4.38 9.66 -25.33
N ASP A 139 -3.23 10.20 -25.76
CA ASP A 139 -2.32 9.54 -26.71
C ASP A 139 -1.23 8.61 -26.08
N LYS A 140 -0.95 8.71 -24.78
CA LYS A 140 0.21 8.07 -24.13
C LYS A 140 -0.16 6.99 -23.10
N MET A 141 -1.27 6.28 -23.32
CA MET A 141 -1.81 5.33 -22.35
C MET A 141 -0.84 4.18 -22.02
N GLU A 142 -0.13 3.63 -23.01
CA GLU A 142 0.78 2.50 -22.81
C GLU A 142 1.95 2.86 -21.88
N GLU A 143 2.63 3.97 -22.15
CA GLU A 143 3.73 4.47 -21.30
C GLU A 143 3.24 4.74 -19.87
N LEU A 144 2.04 5.31 -19.73
CA LEU A 144 1.47 5.63 -18.44
C LEU A 144 1.09 4.38 -17.63
N GLN A 145 0.61 3.32 -18.29
CA GLN A 145 0.30 2.03 -17.65
C GLN A 145 1.55 1.28 -17.15
N HIS A 146 2.72 1.59 -17.72
CA HIS A 146 3.98 1.04 -17.22
C HIS A 146 4.46 1.73 -15.94
N ILE A 147 4.13 3.01 -15.75
CA ILE A 147 4.59 3.83 -14.61
C ILE A 147 3.55 3.89 -13.48
N LEU A 148 2.28 4.06 -13.80
CA LEU A 148 1.19 4.16 -12.83
C LEU A 148 0.54 2.81 -12.55
N GLY A 149 0.10 2.61 -11.32
CA GLY A 149 -0.82 1.54 -10.95
C GLY A 149 -2.17 1.73 -11.65
N PRO A 150 -2.85 0.63 -12.05
CA PRO A 150 -4.11 0.70 -12.79
C PRO A 150 -5.22 1.41 -12.00
N ASP A 151 -5.33 1.16 -10.69
CA ASP A 151 -6.35 1.76 -9.83
C ASP A 151 -6.16 3.28 -9.71
N LEU A 152 -4.91 3.74 -9.57
CA LEU A 152 -4.59 5.18 -9.49
C LEU A 152 -4.92 5.88 -10.81
N LEU A 153 -4.48 5.27 -11.92
CA LEU A 153 -4.74 5.78 -13.26
C LEU A 153 -6.24 5.89 -13.54
N HIS A 154 -6.98 4.81 -13.27
CA HIS A 154 -8.43 4.77 -13.43
C HIS A 154 -9.10 5.87 -12.60
N ARG A 155 -8.72 6.00 -11.33
CA ARG A 155 -9.28 6.98 -10.40
C ARG A 155 -9.08 8.44 -10.86
N TYR A 156 -7.93 8.77 -11.45
CA TYR A 156 -7.70 10.10 -12.02
C TYR A 156 -8.51 10.34 -13.29
N LEU A 157 -8.52 9.38 -14.22
CA LEU A 157 -9.22 9.49 -15.50
C LEU A 157 -10.73 9.61 -15.34
N GLU A 158 -11.32 8.85 -14.42
CA GLU A 158 -12.76 8.92 -14.15
C GLU A 158 -13.20 10.24 -13.51
N SER A 159 -12.28 10.96 -12.87
CA SER A 159 -12.58 12.22 -12.19
C SER A 159 -12.29 13.46 -13.00
N VAL A 160 -11.83 13.31 -14.25
CA VAL A 160 -11.61 14.44 -15.14
C VAL A 160 -12.96 15.12 -15.45
N PRO A 161 -13.10 16.44 -15.20
CA PRO A 161 -14.27 17.19 -15.64
C PRO A 161 -14.35 17.24 -17.17
N ALA A 162 -15.55 17.07 -17.72
CA ALA A 162 -15.74 16.87 -19.17
C ALA A 162 -15.18 18.01 -20.06
N ASN A 163 -15.24 19.26 -19.57
CA ASN A 163 -14.94 20.47 -20.35
C ASN A 163 -13.71 21.24 -19.85
N THR A 164 -12.77 20.58 -19.17
CA THR A 164 -11.58 21.24 -18.65
C THR A 164 -10.30 20.59 -19.13
N ASN A 165 -9.28 21.40 -19.38
CA ASN A 165 -7.91 20.94 -19.49
C ASN A 165 -7.25 21.06 -18.12
N ILE A 166 -6.59 20.00 -17.67
CA ILE A 166 -5.89 19.96 -16.39
C ILE A 166 -4.40 19.83 -16.69
N GLN A 167 -3.62 20.81 -16.25
CA GLN A 167 -2.18 20.79 -16.32
C GLN A 167 -1.59 20.65 -14.92
N ILE A 168 -0.76 19.62 -14.75
CA ILE A 168 -0.03 19.37 -13.51
C ILE A 168 1.44 19.26 -13.85
N ASP A 169 2.28 20.06 -13.20
CA ASP A 169 3.72 20.05 -13.39
C ASP A 169 4.46 20.10 -12.06
N ILE A 170 5.67 19.53 -12.07
CA ILE A 170 6.62 19.57 -10.96
C ILE A 170 7.90 20.22 -11.49
N PRO A 171 7.99 21.56 -11.49
CA PRO A 171 9.12 22.27 -12.08
C PRO A 171 10.44 21.98 -11.37
N GLN A 172 10.39 21.86 -10.04
CA GLN A 172 11.57 21.71 -9.21
C GLN A 172 11.31 20.76 -8.03
N ILE A 173 12.25 19.83 -7.82
CA ILE A 173 12.31 18.96 -6.63
C ILE A 173 13.52 19.43 -5.80
N TYR A 174 13.29 19.70 -4.51
CA TYR A 174 14.31 20.14 -3.57
C TYR A 174 14.94 18.99 -2.81
N ASP A 175 14.11 18.05 -2.35
CA ASP A 175 14.53 16.94 -1.53
C ASP A 175 13.58 15.74 -1.69
N VAL A 176 14.11 14.55 -1.49
CA VAL A 176 13.37 13.30 -1.58
C VAL A 176 13.75 12.40 -0.42
N ASN A 177 12.78 12.12 0.44
CA ASN A 177 12.98 11.38 1.67
C ASN A 177 12.18 10.08 1.69
N LEU A 178 12.73 9.07 2.36
CA LEU A 178 12.05 7.79 2.55
C LEU A 178 10.96 7.91 3.62
N GLY A 179 9.70 7.66 3.23
CA GLY A 179 8.54 7.55 4.10
C GLY A 179 8.41 6.15 4.73
N ASP A 180 7.22 5.58 4.67
CA ASP A 180 6.92 4.24 5.16
C ASP A 180 7.29 3.16 4.14
N ILE A 181 7.60 1.96 4.63
CA ILE A 181 7.77 0.77 3.80
C ILE A 181 6.69 -0.23 4.20
N TRP A 182 5.82 -0.51 3.26
CA TRP A 182 4.70 -1.41 3.37
C TRP A 182 5.07 -2.79 2.84
N ILE A 183 4.79 -3.83 3.59
CA ILE A 183 5.15 -5.20 3.23
C ILE A 183 3.89 -6.05 3.30
N THR A 184 3.56 -6.69 2.18
CA THR A 184 2.49 -7.67 2.11
C THR A 184 3.13 -9.04 1.87
N LEU A 185 2.91 -10.00 2.76
CA LEU A 185 3.40 -11.37 2.69
C LEU A 185 2.24 -12.33 2.59
N GLY A 186 2.42 -13.47 1.92
CA GLY A 186 1.40 -14.52 1.84
C GLY A 186 0.87 -14.77 0.43
N ASN A 187 -0.18 -15.57 0.34
CA ASN A 187 -0.94 -15.73 -0.91
C ASN A 187 -1.70 -14.44 -1.22
N SER A 188 -1.68 -13.96 -2.47
CA SER A 188 -2.49 -12.78 -2.84
C SER A 188 -4.00 -12.99 -2.59
N ASN A 189 -4.50 -14.22 -2.69
CA ASN A 189 -5.90 -14.54 -2.41
C ASN A 189 -6.27 -14.42 -0.92
N ALA A 190 -5.29 -14.33 -0.02
CA ALA A 190 -5.57 -14.13 1.41
C ALA A 190 -6.27 -12.81 1.69
N PHE A 191 -6.14 -11.83 0.79
CA PHE A 191 -6.70 -10.49 0.95
C PHE A 191 -8.09 -10.33 0.32
N SER A 192 -8.62 -11.40 -0.28
CA SER A 192 -9.97 -11.45 -0.85
C SER A 192 -10.82 -12.59 -0.27
N ASP A 193 -10.22 -13.72 0.15
CA ASP A 193 -10.93 -14.91 0.65
C ASP A 193 -10.74 -15.14 2.15
N GLU A 194 -11.54 -14.46 2.96
CA GLU A 194 -11.57 -14.59 4.42
C GLU A 194 -11.99 -16.00 4.90
N ARG A 195 -12.54 -16.87 4.04
CA ARG A 195 -12.95 -18.22 4.45
C ARG A 195 -11.76 -19.16 4.55
N LYS A 196 -10.74 -18.95 3.72
CA LYS A 196 -9.56 -19.83 3.63
C LYS A 196 -8.34 -19.28 4.32
N TYR A 197 -8.31 -17.98 4.57
CA TYR A 197 -7.13 -17.29 5.09
C TYR A 197 -7.47 -16.44 6.30
N ASP A 198 -6.48 -16.28 7.17
CA ASP A 198 -6.40 -15.26 8.20
C ASP A 198 -5.41 -14.19 7.75
N VAL A 199 -5.73 -12.94 8.01
CA VAL A 199 -4.85 -11.82 7.71
C VAL A 199 -4.37 -11.21 9.02
N LEU A 200 -3.07 -11.27 9.23
CA LEU A 200 -2.40 -10.61 10.34
C LEU A 200 -1.88 -9.26 9.87
N ARG A 201 -2.12 -8.22 10.66
CA ARG A 201 -1.70 -6.85 10.37
C ARG A 201 -0.96 -6.28 11.56
N TRP A 202 0.12 -5.56 11.31
CA TRP A 202 0.91 -4.91 12.33
C TRP A 202 1.72 -3.78 11.71
N MET A 203 1.46 -2.54 12.13
CA MET A 203 2.13 -1.35 11.60
C MET A 203 2.00 -1.25 10.07
N THR A 204 3.12 -1.42 9.35
CA THR A 204 3.18 -1.40 7.87
C THR A 204 3.32 -2.80 7.26
N VAL A 205 3.13 -3.85 8.07
CA VAL A 205 3.28 -5.25 7.67
C VAL A 205 1.93 -5.95 7.68
N GLN A 206 1.64 -6.66 6.59
CA GLN A 206 0.45 -7.48 6.42
C GLN A 206 0.86 -8.89 5.99
N ILE A 207 0.27 -9.91 6.61
CA ILE A 207 0.60 -11.32 6.39
C ILE A 207 -0.68 -12.12 6.18
N GLY A 208 -0.83 -12.72 5.00
CA GLY A 208 -1.86 -13.71 4.69
C GLY A 208 -1.43 -15.11 5.08
N LEU A 209 -2.16 -15.73 6.01
CA LEU A 209 -1.91 -17.06 6.55
C LEU A 209 -3.04 -18.00 6.19
N HIS A 210 -2.72 -19.24 5.82
CA HIS A 210 -3.75 -20.27 5.62
C HIS A 210 -4.44 -20.60 6.94
N LYS A 211 -5.78 -20.60 6.94
CA LYS A 211 -6.57 -21.16 8.05
C LYS A 211 -6.27 -22.65 8.21
N TYR A 212 -6.28 -23.11 9.45
CA TYR A 212 -6.17 -24.53 9.73
C TYR A 212 -7.41 -25.27 9.18
N LYS A 213 -7.19 -26.30 8.35
CA LYS A 213 -8.27 -27.08 7.70
C LYS A 213 -8.66 -28.36 8.47
N GLY A 214 -8.08 -28.61 9.64
CA GLY A 214 -8.38 -29.78 10.47
C GLY A 214 -9.63 -29.61 11.34
N LYS A 215 -9.99 -30.66 12.08
CA LYS A 215 -11.26 -30.74 12.84
C LYS A 215 -11.30 -29.90 14.12
N SER A 216 -10.16 -29.40 14.59
CA SER A 216 -10.05 -28.48 15.74
C SER A 216 -8.66 -27.84 15.76
N GLU A 217 -8.54 -26.52 16.00
CA GLU A 217 -7.25 -25.83 16.24
C GLU A 217 -6.48 -26.41 17.43
N LEU A 218 -7.17 -27.09 18.35
CA LEU A 218 -6.58 -27.74 19.53
C LEU A 218 -5.81 -29.03 19.21
N GLU A 219 -5.91 -29.55 17.99
CA GLU A 219 -5.22 -30.78 17.55
C GLU A 219 -3.95 -30.51 16.73
N GLU A 220 -3.67 -29.26 16.35
CA GLU A 220 -2.46 -28.90 15.60
C GLU A 220 -1.23 -28.92 16.51
N SER A 221 -0.19 -29.66 16.12
CA SER A 221 1.08 -29.60 16.83
C SER A 221 1.79 -28.27 16.55
N PHE A 222 2.58 -27.77 17.51
CA PHE A 222 3.35 -26.54 17.32
C PHE A 222 4.28 -26.58 16.10
N GLN A 223 4.79 -27.76 15.74
CA GLN A 223 5.62 -27.94 14.56
C GLN A 223 4.81 -27.74 13.27
N GLU A 224 3.65 -28.38 13.15
CA GLU A 224 2.75 -28.23 11.99
C GLU A 224 2.28 -26.77 11.83
N TYR A 225 1.94 -26.11 12.94
CA TYR A 225 1.61 -24.69 12.97
C TYR A 225 2.73 -23.82 12.40
N ARG A 226 3.97 -24.02 12.88
CA ARG A 226 5.14 -23.26 12.40
C ARG A 226 5.44 -23.50 10.93
N GLU A 227 5.33 -24.75 10.48
CA GLU A 227 5.55 -25.12 9.08
C GLU A 227 4.47 -24.51 8.18
N ARG A 228 3.21 -24.51 8.60
CA ARG A 228 2.10 -23.88 7.87
C ARG A 228 2.29 -22.37 7.73
N ILE A 229 2.69 -21.69 8.80
CA ILE A 229 2.96 -20.25 8.77
C ILE A 229 4.15 -19.94 7.88
N ALA A 230 5.27 -20.64 8.07
CA ALA A 230 6.47 -20.44 7.25
C ALA A 230 6.16 -20.64 5.77
N LYS A 231 5.40 -21.69 5.43
CA LYS A 231 4.96 -21.94 4.06
C LYS A 231 4.08 -20.80 3.55
N SER A 232 3.08 -20.38 4.33
CA SER A 232 2.15 -19.31 3.92
C SER A 232 2.91 -18.02 3.60
N ILE A 233 3.84 -17.60 4.47
CA ILE A 233 4.65 -16.38 4.27
C ILE A 233 5.45 -16.42 2.95
N LEU A 234 5.95 -17.59 2.55
CA LEU A 234 6.77 -17.75 1.35
C LEU A 234 5.97 -17.83 0.05
N GLU A 235 4.64 -17.91 0.12
CA GLU A 235 3.78 -18.05 -1.06
C GLU A 235 3.76 -16.79 -1.92
N GLY A 236 4.01 -15.62 -1.34
CA GLY A 236 4.10 -14.40 -2.11
C GLY A 236 4.49 -13.20 -1.28
N VAL A 237 4.90 -12.15 -1.98
CA VAL A 237 5.36 -10.91 -1.37
C VAL A 237 5.18 -9.73 -2.31
N GLN A 238 4.83 -8.59 -1.74
CA GLN A 238 4.87 -7.29 -2.40
C GLN A 238 5.41 -6.26 -1.43
N VAL A 239 6.18 -5.30 -1.94
CA VAL A 239 6.70 -4.19 -1.16
C VAL A 239 6.22 -2.88 -1.76
N GLY A 240 5.64 -2.02 -0.91
CA GLY A 240 5.32 -0.63 -1.21
C GLY A 240 6.26 0.30 -0.46
N VAL A 241 6.69 1.39 -1.08
CA VAL A 241 7.57 2.40 -0.48
C VAL A 241 6.97 3.76 -0.70
N ASP A 242 6.63 4.44 0.40
CA ASP A 242 6.22 5.83 0.36
C ASP A 242 7.47 6.71 0.25
N VAL A 243 7.45 7.62 -0.72
CA VAL A 243 8.51 8.59 -0.98
C VAL A 243 7.92 9.98 -0.74
N LEU A 244 8.59 10.75 0.10
CA LEU A 244 8.23 12.14 0.42
C LEU A 244 9.03 13.05 -0.52
N VAL A 245 8.35 13.64 -1.49
CA VAL A 245 8.94 14.50 -2.52
C VAL A 245 8.63 15.95 -2.16
N ASP A 246 9.62 16.70 -1.71
CA ASP A 246 9.49 18.14 -1.45
C ASP A 246 9.77 18.91 -2.73
N ALA A 247 8.73 19.53 -3.30
CA ALA A 247 8.78 20.09 -4.63
C ALA A 247 7.88 21.31 -4.80
N ASP A 248 8.22 22.14 -5.78
CA ASP A 248 7.28 23.12 -6.34
C ASP A 248 6.30 22.38 -7.25
N VAL A 249 5.02 22.69 -7.09
CA VAL A 249 3.93 22.08 -7.86
C VAL A 249 3.13 23.20 -8.51
N THR A 250 2.88 23.06 -9.80
CA THR A 250 1.96 23.93 -10.55
C THR A 250 0.74 23.12 -10.95
N TYR A 251 -0.44 23.56 -10.52
CA TYR A 251 -1.73 22.99 -10.88
C TYR A 251 -2.58 24.05 -11.55
N LYS A 252 -2.95 23.82 -12.81
CA LYS A 252 -3.71 24.76 -13.62
C LYS A 252 -4.87 24.06 -14.30
N VAL A 253 -6.06 24.61 -14.15
CA VAL A 253 -7.27 24.15 -14.84
C VAL A 253 -7.76 25.25 -15.76
N THR A 254 -7.91 24.94 -17.04
CA THR A 254 -8.45 25.86 -18.06
C THR A 254 -9.67 25.27 -18.73
N ASP A 255 -10.48 26.12 -19.34
CA ASP A 255 -11.55 25.67 -20.22
C ASP A 255 -10.96 24.98 -21.46
N LYS A 256 -11.62 23.91 -21.94
CA LYS A 256 -11.25 23.25 -23.20
C LYS A 256 -11.45 24.15 -24.41
N GLU A 257 -12.48 25.00 -24.38
CA GLU A 257 -12.81 25.86 -25.53
C GLU A 257 -11.97 27.14 -25.57
N SER A 258 -11.49 27.59 -24.41
CA SER A 258 -10.64 28.78 -24.30
C SER A 258 -9.55 28.54 -23.26
N THR A 259 -8.34 28.21 -23.74
CA THR A 259 -7.17 28.02 -22.89
C THR A 259 -6.72 29.29 -22.15
N GLU A 260 -7.21 30.46 -22.57
CA GLU A 260 -7.00 31.74 -21.88
C GLU A 260 -7.88 31.88 -20.63
N ASN A 261 -9.00 31.15 -20.55
CA ASN A 261 -9.87 31.16 -19.38
C ASN A 261 -9.36 30.19 -18.32
N VAL A 262 -8.69 30.73 -17.30
CA VAL A 262 -8.18 29.98 -16.15
C VAL A 262 -9.28 29.84 -15.10
N LEU A 263 -9.71 28.60 -14.87
CA LEU A 263 -10.76 28.26 -13.91
C LEU A 263 -10.18 28.08 -12.50
N LEU A 264 -8.97 27.55 -12.40
CA LEU A 264 -8.24 27.36 -11.16
C LEU A 264 -6.74 27.41 -11.43
N TYR A 265 -6.01 28.07 -10.54
CA TYR A 265 -4.55 28.11 -10.57
C TYR A 265 -4.03 28.02 -9.14
N ASP A 266 -3.13 27.08 -8.93
CA ASP A 266 -2.40 26.89 -7.69
C ASP A 266 -0.93 26.64 -8.03
N GLU A 267 -0.05 27.35 -7.33
CA GLU A 267 1.39 27.20 -7.47
C GLU A 267 2.01 27.37 -6.09
N GLY A 268 2.80 26.38 -5.68
CA GLY A 268 3.50 26.46 -4.40
C GLY A 268 4.31 25.23 -4.09
N ARG A 269 5.22 25.39 -3.13
CA ARG A 269 6.01 24.30 -2.58
C ARG A 269 5.17 23.46 -1.63
N ARG A 270 5.17 22.14 -1.83
CA ARG A 270 4.56 21.17 -0.90
C ARG A 270 5.32 19.85 -0.89
N THR A 271 5.15 19.08 0.17
CA THR A 271 5.62 17.69 0.24
C THR A 271 4.54 16.77 -0.30
N MET A 272 4.80 16.15 -1.46
CA MET A 272 3.97 15.10 -2.02
C MET A 272 4.35 13.75 -1.44
N ARG A 273 3.37 12.90 -1.12
CA ARG A 273 3.64 11.51 -0.72
C ARG A 273 3.31 10.58 -1.87
N MET A 274 4.32 9.97 -2.47
CA MET A 274 4.17 9.08 -3.63
C MET A 274 4.53 7.65 -3.25
N ARG A 275 3.58 6.72 -3.42
CA ARG A 275 3.78 5.30 -3.09
C ARG A 275 4.20 4.53 -4.32
N PHE A 276 5.41 3.97 -4.31
CA PHE A 276 5.88 3.05 -5.33
C PHE A 276 5.72 1.62 -4.85
N ALA A 277 5.14 0.73 -5.65
CA ALA A 277 4.99 -0.68 -5.31
C ALA A 277 5.67 -1.58 -6.33
N THR A 278 6.21 -2.68 -5.84
CA THR A 278 6.67 -3.78 -6.69
C THR A 278 5.47 -4.52 -7.29
N PRO A 279 5.69 -5.32 -8.35
CA PRO A 279 4.78 -6.40 -8.68
C PRO A 279 4.60 -7.33 -7.47
N TYR A 280 3.50 -8.08 -7.46
CA TYR A 280 3.30 -9.13 -6.49
C TYR A 280 4.08 -10.38 -6.94
N PHE A 281 5.08 -10.80 -6.17
CA PHE A 281 5.95 -11.93 -6.52
C PHE A 281 5.38 -13.22 -5.96
N GLU A 282 4.98 -14.15 -6.84
CA GLU A 282 4.50 -15.49 -6.45
C GLU A 282 5.30 -16.61 -7.16
N PRO A 283 6.08 -17.42 -6.42
CA PRO A 283 6.35 -17.36 -4.97
C PRO A 283 7.28 -16.20 -4.57
N ALA A 284 7.40 -15.95 -3.26
CA ALA A 284 8.23 -14.87 -2.74
C ALA A 284 9.71 -14.95 -3.16
N SER A 285 10.22 -16.16 -3.44
CA SER A 285 11.58 -16.35 -3.95
C SER A 285 11.84 -15.70 -5.31
N LYS A 286 10.80 -15.30 -6.06
CA LYS A 286 10.92 -14.56 -7.32
C LYS A 286 11.30 -13.09 -7.14
N MET A 287 11.36 -12.58 -5.90
CA MET A 287 11.94 -11.26 -5.63
C MET A 287 13.39 -11.14 -6.13
N VAL A 288 14.13 -12.25 -6.23
CA VAL A 288 15.50 -12.24 -6.75
C VAL A 288 15.55 -13.17 -7.95
N SER A 289 15.63 -12.59 -9.15
CA SER A 289 15.71 -13.35 -10.40
C SER A 289 17.08 -14.02 -10.59
N GLY A 290 18.13 -13.44 -9.99
CA GLY A 290 19.47 -13.97 -9.99
C GLY A 290 20.43 -13.13 -9.16
N ARG A 291 21.70 -13.52 -9.16
CA ARG A 291 22.78 -12.73 -8.56
C ARG A 291 23.83 -12.43 -9.62
N ASP A 292 24.35 -11.21 -9.58
CA ASP A 292 25.46 -10.80 -10.43
C ASP A 292 26.68 -11.70 -10.19
N LYS A 293 27.37 -12.09 -11.27
CA LYS A 293 28.47 -13.06 -11.19
C LYS A 293 29.76 -12.46 -10.63
N GLU A 294 29.93 -11.14 -10.74
CA GLU A 294 31.12 -10.41 -10.32
C GLU A 294 30.96 -9.90 -8.89
N THR A 295 29.80 -9.32 -8.55
CA THR A 295 29.57 -8.73 -7.22
C THR A 295 28.87 -9.67 -6.24
N GLY A 296 28.15 -10.68 -6.74
CA GLY A 296 27.31 -11.57 -5.91
C GLY A 296 26.02 -10.92 -5.39
N GLU A 297 25.76 -9.66 -5.77
CA GLU A 297 24.56 -8.93 -5.39
C GLU A 297 23.32 -9.39 -6.17
N PRO A 298 22.11 -9.26 -5.61
CA PRO A 298 20.88 -9.52 -6.35
C PRO A 298 20.76 -8.66 -7.61
N ILE A 299 20.29 -9.25 -8.71
CA ILE A 299 19.92 -8.50 -9.92
C ILE A 299 18.54 -7.88 -9.66
N ASN A 300 18.45 -6.55 -9.71
CA ASN A 300 17.20 -5.82 -9.53
C ASN A 300 16.55 -5.53 -10.89
N ASP A 301 15.57 -6.34 -11.27
CA ASP A 301 14.78 -6.22 -12.50
C ASP A 301 13.30 -5.86 -12.21
N TRP A 302 13.05 -5.24 -11.06
CA TRP A 302 11.70 -4.96 -10.61
C TRP A 302 11.07 -3.80 -11.36
N ASN A 303 9.85 -4.02 -11.86
CA ASN A 303 9.06 -2.96 -12.46
C ASN A 303 8.22 -2.24 -11.39
N TRP A 304 8.83 -1.24 -10.74
CA TRP A 304 8.15 -0.39 -9.77
C TRP A 304 7.08 0.45 -10.44
N ARG A 305 5.90 0.55 -9.81
CA ARG A 305 4.81 1.41 -10.26
C ARG A 305 4.41 2.39 -9.17
N LEU A 306 4.11 3.63 -9.55
CA LEU A 306 3.48 4.61 -8.67
C LEU A 306 2.00 4.24 -8.50
N VAL A 307 1.65 3.75 -7.32
CA VAL A 307 0.32 3.21 -7.01
C VAL A 307 -0.55 4.15 -6.17
N ASP A 308 0.03 5.18 -5.53
CA ASP A 308 -0.75 6.16 -4.79
C ASP A 308 -0.04 7.52 -4.77
N ILE A 309 -0.82 8.61 -4.76
CA ILE A 309 -0.35 9.99 -4.62
C ILE A 309 -1.15 10.64 -3.50
N ASP A 310 -0.45 11.21 -2.53
CA ASP A 310 -0.98 11.84 -1.33
C ASP A 310 -1.97 10.98 -0.53
N GLN A 311 -1.78 9.65 -0.60
CA GLN A 311 -2.64 8.66 0.06
C GLN A 311 -4.10 8.77 -0.37
N LEU A 312 -4.34 9.08 -1.64
CA LEU A 312 -5.67 9.16 -2.22
C LEU A 312 -6.41 7.83 -2.10
N LEU A 313 -5.85 6.78 -2.69
CA LEU A 313 -6.52 5.47 -2.72
C LEU A 313 -6.56 4.85 -1.32
N GLU A 314 -5.50 5.06 -0.54
CA GLU A 314 -5.48 4.64 0.85
C GLU A 314 -6.60 5.29 1.66
N LYS A 315 -6.82 6.61 1.55
CA LYS A 315 -7.90 7.30 2.26
C LYS A 315 -9.28 6.83 1.80
N GLU A 316 -9.47 6.61 0.51
CA GLU A 316 -10.75 6.11 -0.03
C GLU A 316 -11.05 4.68 0.44
N ALA A 317 -10.04 3.79 0.43
CA ALA A 317 -10.15 2.48 1.06
C ALA A 317 -10.46 2.63 2.56
N MET A 318 -9.90 3.66 3.20
CA MET A 318 -10.12 3.88 4.61
C MET A 318 -11.57 4.25 4.95
N ASP A 319 -12.15 5.12 4.13
CA ASP A 319 -13.52 5.60 4.31
C ASP A 319 -14.55 4.52 3.97
N ALA A 320 -14.30 3.72 2.92
CA ALA A 320 -15.17 2.62 2.53
C ALA A 320 -15.30 1.56 3.65
N ALA A 321 -14.19 1.20 4.29
CA ALA A 321 -14.25 0.22 5.38
C ALA A 321 -14.95 0.75 6.64
N ALA A 322 -14.93 2.07 6.88
CA ALA A 322 -15.66 2.68 7.98
C ALA A 322 -17.17 2.79 7.72
N SER A 323 -17.60 2.85 6.46
CA SER A 323 -19.03 2.87 6.10
C SER A 323 -19.73 1.52 6.17
N ASP A 324 -18.97 0.43 6.22
CA ASP A 324 -19.48 -0.95 6.33
C ASP A 324 -19.73 -1.38 7.80
N GLU A 325 -19.46 -0.50 8.78
CA GLU A 325 -19.74 -0.69 10.22
C GLU A 325 -21.11 -0.11 10.65
#